data_AF-A0A0X8VDZ4-F1
#
_entry.id   AF-A0A0X8VDZ4-F1
#
_cell.length_a   1.000
_cell.length_b   1.000
_cell.length_c   1.000
_cell.angle_alpha   90.00
_cell.angle_beta   90.00
_cell.angle_gamma   90.00
#
_symmetry.space_group_name_H-M   'P 1'
#
loop_
_entity.id
_entity.type
_entity.pdbx_description
1 polymer ?
#
loop_
_entity_poly.entity_id
_entity_poly.type
_entity_poly.pdbx_seq_one_letter_code
_entity_poly.pdbx_strand_id
1 'polypeptide(L)'
;MLKRPYARAYIVLYYLVIVIFCITFFIEGQSVLREILSWTLPVLWIAVLIIRLKYLRCPYCRKLTVEPQWSESGTQECINCGKVFEYDK
;
A
#
# COMPACT_ATOMS: atom_id res chain seq x y z
N MET A 1 4.60 -1.78 17.16
CA MET A 1 3.62 -0.73 16.82
C MET A 1 3.68 -0.49 15.32
N LEU A 2 2.53 -0.29 14.68
CA LEU A 2 2.49 0.08 13.25
C LEU A 2 2.84 1.56 13.12
N LYS A 3 3.86 1.91 12.31
CA LYS A 3 4.18 3.32 12.08
C LYS A 3 3.26 3.91 11.01
N ARG A 4 2.54 4.99 11.34
CA ARG A 4 1.70 5.78 10.43
C ARG A 4 2.36 6.19 9.11
N PRO A 5 3.62 6.66 9.06
CA PRO A 5 4.21 7.07 7.78
C PRO A 5 4.20 5.95 6.74
N TYR A 6 4.34 4.69 7.14
CA TYR A 6 4.29 3.56 6.22
C TYR A 6 2.89 3.23 5.73
N ALA A 7 1.85 3.42 6.56
CA ALA A 7 0.47 3.25 6.11
C ALA A 7 0.08 4.33 5.09
N ARG A 8 0.44 5.59 5.35
CA ARG A 8 0.23 6.68 4.39
C ARG A 8 1.02 6.48 3.10
N ALA A 9 2.30 6.09 3.21
CA ALA A 9 3.12 5.77 2.05
C ALA A 9 2.54 4.62 1.23
N TYR A 10 2.02 3.56 1.88
CA TYR A 10 1.33 2.47 1.19
C TYR A 10 0.10 2.98 0.41
N ILE A 11 -0.76 3.78 1.06
CA ILE A 11 -1.97 4.33 0.42
C ILE A 11 -1.58 5.14 -0.81
N VAL A 12 -0.64 6.08 -0.67
CA VAL A 12 -0.16 6.94 -1.78
C VAL A 12 0.42 6.10 -2.91
N LEU A 13 1.32 5.16 -2.60
CA LEU A 13 1.94 4.30 -3.61
C LEU A 13 0.91 3.40 -4.31
N TYR A 14 -0.05 2.86 -3.56
CA TYR A 14 -1.09 2.01 -4.12
C TYR A 14 -1.97 2.78 -5.11
N TYR A 15 -2.42 3.99 -4.75
CA TYR A 15 -3.18 4.83 -5.68
C TYR A 15 -2.34 5.30 -6.86
N LEU A 16 -1.07 5.61 -6.65
CA LEU A 16 -0.15 5.97 -7.74
C LEU A 16 0.02 4.81 -8.75
N VAL A 17 0.12 3.56 -8.27
CA VAL A 17 0.12 2.37 -9.13
C VAL A 17 -1.17 2.27 -9.95
N ILE A 18 -2.33 2.48 -9.33
CA ILE A 18 -3.62 2.45 -10.02
C ILE A 18 -3.67 3.53 -11.10
N VAL A 19 -3.28 4.76 -10.77
CA VAL A 19 -3.29 5.88 -11.73
C VAL A 19 -2.35 5.60 -12.91
N ILE A 20 -1.13 5.13 -12.65
CA ILE A 20 -0.17 4.77 -13.71
C ILE A 20 -0.73 3.63 -14.57
N PHE A 21 -1.33 2.62 -13.96
CA PHE A 21 -1.95 1.51 -14.68
C PHE A 21 -3.08 2.00 -15.61
N CYS A 22 -3.96 2.86 -15.11
CA CYS A 22 -4.99 3.50 -15.93
C CYS A 22 -4.36 4.30 -17.09
N ILE A 23 -3.36 5.13 -16.81
CA ILE A 23 -2.66 5.92 -17.84
C ILE A 23 -2.06 4.99 -18.92
N THR A 24 -1.39 3.90 -18.54
CA THR A 24 -0.85 2.94 -19.51
C THR A 24 -1.88 2.27 -20.39
N PHE A 25 -3.11 2.11 -19.87
CA PHE A 25 -4.21 1.53 -20.62
C PHE A 25 -4.79 2.50 -21.65
N PHE A 26 -4.86 3.79 -21.31
CA PHE A 26 -5.46 4.82 -22.18
C PHE A 26 -4.49 5.46 -23.18
N ILE A 27 -3.17 5.31 -23.00
CA ILE A 27 -2.19 5.80 -23.99
C ILE A 27 -2.13 4.82 -25.17
N GLU A 28 -2.92 5.09 -26.20
CA GLU A 28 -2.76 4.49 -27.52
C GLU A 28 -1.76 5.32 -28.36
N GLY A 29 -0.82 4.64 -29.03
CA GLY A 29 0.02 5.26 -30.06
C GLY A 29 1.44 5.72 -29.64
N GLN A 30 1.79 5.77 -28.36
CA GLN A 30 3.18 6.06 -27.93
C GLN A 30 3.87 4.83 -27.33
N SER A 31 4.62 4.10 -28.17
CA SER A 31 5.31 2.85 -27.78
C SER A 31 6.37 3.04 -26.69
N VAL A 32 7.17 4.10 -26.78
CA VAL A 32 8.26 4.39 -25.82
C VAL A 32 7.72 4.69 -24.41
N LEU A 33 6.71 5.57 -24.32
CA LEU A 33 6.11 5.93 -23.03
C LEU A 33 5.42 4.72 -22.37
N ARG A 34 4.74 3.90 -23.17
CA ARG A 34 4.12 2.65 -22.70
C ARG A 34 5.15 1.66 -22.18
N GLU A 35 6.29 1.51 -22.86
CA GLU A 35 7.36 0.62 -22.44
C GLU A 35 7.97 1.08 -21.10
N ILE A 36 8.34 2.36 -20.97
CA ILE A 36 8.85 2.92 -19.71
C ILE A 36 7.84 2.68 -18.57
N LEU A 37 6.57 3.02 -18.77
CA LEU A 37 5.55 2.86 -17.75
C LEU A 37 5.34 1.38 -17.38
N SER A 38 5.43 0.46 -18.35
CA SER A 38 5.29 -0.97 -18.12
C SER A 38 6.39 -1.53 -17.21
N TRP A 39 7.61 -0.99 -17.26
CA TRP A 39 8.70 -1.35 -16.35
C TRP A 39 8.58 -0.66 -14.99
N THR A 40 8.01 0.54 -14.91
CA THR A 40 7.79 1.23 -13.62
C THR A 40 6.71 0.58 -12.76
N LEU A 41 5.65 0.04 -13.37
CA LEU A 41 4.56 -0.64 -12.69
C LEU A 41 5.00 -1.79 -11.78
N PRO A 42 5.79 -2.80 -12.23
CA PRO A 42 6.22 -3.89 -11.37
C PRO A 42 7.13 -3.42 -10.25
N VAL A 43 7.98 -2.42 -10.48
CA VAL A 43 8.86 -1.84 -9.43
C VAL A 43 8.02 -1.21 -8.32
N LEU A 44 7.02 -0.41 -8.67
CA LEU A 44 6.12 0.22 -7.71
C LEU A 44 5.27 -0.83 -6.98
N TRP A 45 4.79 -1.87 -7.69
CA TRP A 45 4.07 -2.98 -7.08
C TRP A 45 4.91 -3.74 -6.05
N ILE A 46 6.19 -3.99 -6.35
CA ILE A 46 7.11 -4.61 -5.41
C ILE A 46 7.29 -3.73 -4.16
N ALA A 47 7.42 -2.41 -4.33
CA ALA A 47 7.50 -1.49 -3.19
C ALA A 47 6.25 -1.55 -2.31
N VAL A 48 5.05 -1.55 -2.91
CA VAL A 48 3.77 -1.72 -2.22
C VAL A 48 3.73 -3.03 -1.43
N LEU A 49 4.17 -4.14 -2.04
CA LEU A 49 4.25 -5.44 -1.38
C LEU A 49 5.24 -5.45 -0.22
N ILE A 50 6.43 -4.87 -0.38
CA ILE A 50 7.42 -4.76 0.70
C ILE A 50 6.83 -3.99 1.88
N ILE A 51 6.16 -2.87 1.61
CA ILE A 51 5.55 -2.07 2.69
C ILE A 51 4.47 -2.86 3.39
N ARG A 52 3.58 -3.53 2.64
CA ARG A 52 2.53 -4.35 3.20
C ARG A 52 3.08 -5.49 4.05
N LEU A 53 4.08 -6.19 3.53
CA LEU A 53 4.69 -7.35 4.18
C LEU A 53 5.51 -6.96 5.41
N LYS A 54 6.27 -5.86 5.38
CA LYS A 54 7.14 -5.51 6.52
C LYS A 54 6.42 -4.65 7.57
N TYR A 55 5.56 -3.72 7.15
CA TYR A 55 5.05 -2.68 8.02
C TYR A 55 3.54 -2.76 8.27
N LEU A 56 2.75 -3.46 7.45
CA LEU A 56 1.30 -3.64 7.65
C LEU A 56 0.94 -5.02 8.18
N ARG A 57 1.58 -5.41 9.30
CA ARG A 57 1.29 -6.67 10.00
C ARG A 57 0.74 -6.39 11.39
N CYS A 58 -0.26 -7.17 11.79
CA CYS A 58 -0.80 -7.08 13.14
C CYS A 58 0.34 -7.28 14.17
N PRO A 59 0.49 -6.39 15.17
CA PRO A 59 1.58 -6.51 16.14
C PRO A 59 1.46 -7.76 17.02
N TYR A 60 0.26 -8.33 17.14
CA TYR A 60 0.00 -9.51 17.96
C TYR A 60 0.11 -10.82 17.18
N CYS A 61 -0.67 -10.98 16.10
CA CYS A 61 -0.72 -12.24 15.35
C CYS A 61 0.16 -12.25 14.09
N ARG A 62 0.82 -11.13 13.76
CA ARG A 62 1.70 -10.94 12.58
C ARG A 62 1.05 -11.21 11.21
N LYS A 63 -0.27 -11.40 11.15
CA LYS A 63 -1.01 -11.59 9.89
C LYS A 63 -1.24 -10.25 9.18
N LEU A 64 -1.42 -10.32 7.86
CA LEU A 64 -1.59 -9.19 6.93
C LEU A 64 -3.06 -8.76 6.82
N THR A 65 -3.74 -8.69 7.96
CA THR A 65 -5.17 -8.39 8.06
C THR A 65 -5.42 -6.96 8.56
N VAL A 66 -4.36 -6.13 8.57
CA VAL A 66 -4.41 -4.74 9.02
C VAL A 66 -4.69 -3.86 7.81
N GLU A 67 -5.80 -3.13 7.84
CA GLU A 67 -6.11 -2.17 6.78
C GLU A 67 -5.27 -0.90 6.97
N PRO A 68 -4.63 -0.38 5.92
CA PRO A 68 -3.89 0.87 6.05
C PRO A 68 -4.84 2.05 6.28
N GLN A 69 -4.58 2.86 7.29
CA GLN A 69 -5.40 4.01 7.66
C GLN A 69 -4.68 5.34 7.43
N TRP A 70 -5.43 6.35 6.95
CA TRP A 70 -4.92 7.71 6.76
C TRP A 70 -5.07 8.60 8.00
N SER A 71 -6.19 8.46 8.72
CA SER A 71 -6.57 9.33 9.84
C SER A 71 -5.62 9.22 11.04
N GLU A 72 -5.56 10.30 11.82
CA GLU A 72 -4.69 10.41 13.00
C GLU A 72 -5.29 9.77 14.25
N SER A 73 -6.60 9.59 14.28
CA SER A 73 -7.34 8.88 15.30
C SER A 73 -7.96 7.64 14.68
N GLY A 74 -7.80 6.50 15.35
CA GLY A 74 -8.35 5.24 14.89
C GLY A 74 -7.78 4.06 15.67
N THR A 75 -8.66 3.37 16.37
CA THR A 75 -8.40 2.01 16.84
C THR A 75 -8.73 1.06 15.71
N GLN A 76 -7.82 0.15 15.39
CA GLN A 76 -8.09 -0.93 14.45
C GLN A 76 -8.18 -2.26 15.17
N GLU A 77 -9.16 -3.05 14.76
CA GLU A 77 -9.31 -4.42 15.22
C GLU A 77 -8.72 -5.38 14.17
N CYS A 78 -7.89 -6.31 14.63
CA CYS A 78 -7.40 -7.37 13.75
C CYS A 78 -8.46 -8.45 13.55
N ILE A 79 -9.00 -8.59 12.34
CA ILE A 79 -10.00 -9.61 11.96
C ILE A 79 -9.60 -11.03 12.40
N ASN A 80 -8.30 -11.35 12.39
CA ASN A 80 -7.84 -12.70 12.71
C ASN A 80 -7.66 -12.98 14.21
N CYS A 81 -7.38 -11.98 15.04
CA CYS A 81 -7.12 -12.21 16.47
C CYS A 81 -8.02 -11.41 17.41
N GLY A 82 -8.93 -10.59 16.88
CA GLY A 82 -9.86 -9.72 17.63
C GLY A 82 -9.18 -8.65 18.47
N LYS A 83 -7.84 -8.55 18.44
CA LYS A 83 -7.12 -7.57 19.23
C LYS A 83 -7.19 -6.20 18.58
N VAL A 84 -7.56 -5.23 19.40
CA VAL A 84 -7.54 -3.81 19.07
C VAL A 84 -6.13 -3.27 19.27
N PHE A 85 -5.65 -2.46 18.33
CA PHE A 85 -4.39 -1.73 18.43
C PHE A 85 -4.52 -0.35 17.81
N GLU A 86 -3.67 0.56 18.26
CA GLU A 86 -3.56 1.91 17.73
C GLU A 86 -2.33 2.04 16.83
N TYR A 87 -2.44 2.91 15.84
CA TYR A 87 -1.30 3.41 15.09
C TYR A 87 -0.48 4.38 15.95
N ASP A 88 0.85 4.26 15.89
CA ASP A 88 1.79 5.14 16.61
C ASP A 88 1.44 6.61 16.36
N LYS A 89 1.30 7.43 17.41
CA LYS A 89 0.85 8.84 17.31
C LYS A 89 1.68 9.66 16.32
#